data_AF-A0A967NIK2-F1
#
_entry.id   AF-A0A967NIK2-F1
#
_cell.length_a   1.000
_cell.length_b   1.000
_cell.length_c   1.000
_cell.angle_alpha   90.00
_cell.angle_beta   90.00
_cell.angle_gamma   90.00
#
_symmetry.space_group_name_H-M   'P 1'
#
loop_
_entity.id
_entity.type
_entity.pdbx_description
1 polymer ?
#
loop_
_entity_poly.entity_id
_entity_poly.type
_entity_poly.pdbx_seq_one_letter_code
_entity_poly.pdbx_strand_id
1 'polypeptide(L)'
;MKRLKLTALGGLDIRTESGAPVTLATRKSKALLVYLALAAGAPQPRGKLAALLWDRSAEDQARASLRQTLFTLRQALSSADGEVLAATSDSVWVSADAVDTDVRSFERLLQEATPASLARALDLYRGDFLEGFTLKAEPFEDWLMEQRTRLRECALEALTELAAHYAEAGDRARAIHAAHRLVTLDPLREAAHRRLIRLYAEDGQRHAAIKQYESCARALQGELGVEPQPETTALYQEILHHHPAPAPAKNDGETAQAAPGPRRMEQTIRFCTTHDGIRIAYATVGDGPPLVKAANWLNHLDYDWKTPVYRHLLEALAQDHFLVRYDERGNGLSDWEVADISFDALVDDLETVVDAVGLERFALFGMSQGCAVSIAYAVRHPERVTRLVLHGGYARGWRTQGSPEDVERQEALLTLTKSGWGQENPAFRAVFTTLFIPDASPEQKQWFNDMQRVSTSAENAVRLQQAFADIDVTPFLPRVEAPTLVLHSRGESRIPFARGRELAAGIPRARFVPLESRNHVILEHEPAWPRWIAEVRDFLADDGKAGA
;
A
#
# COMPACT_ATOMS: atom_id res chain seq x y z
N MET A 1 8.87 -26.79 31.00
CA MET A 1 8.80 -25.66 30.04
C MET A 1 9.55 -26.05 28.79
N LYS A 2 9.11 -25.57 27.62
CA LYS A 2 9.70 -25.96 26.33
C LYS A 2 10.97 -25.15 26.06
N ARG A 3 12.05 -25.83 25.67
CA ARG A 3 13.42 -25.29 25.67
C ARG A 3 13.83 -24.55 24.39
N LEU A 4 13.11 -24.78 23.30
CA LEU A 4 13.28 -24.08 22.03
C LEU A 4 11.95 -23.54 21.53
N LYS A 5 11.99 -22.35 20.96
CA LYS A 5 10.87 -21.74 20.24
C LYS A 5 11.22 -21.63 18.77
N LEU A 6 10.42 -22.27 17.93
CA LEU A 6 10.55 -22.26 16.48
C LEU A 6 9.35 -21.53 15.89
N THR A 7 9.61 -20.45 15.16
CA THR A 7 8.62 -19.70 14.39
C THR A 7 8.85 -20.00 12.92
N ALA A 8 7.79 -20.43 12.22
CA ALA A 8 7.85 -20.86 10.84
C ALA A 8 6.63 -20.43 9.99
N LEU A 9 5.61 -19.79 10.56
CA LEU A 9 4.51 -19.20 9.77
C LEU A 9 4.91 -17.78 9.33
N GLY A 10 5.32 -17.62 8.07
CA GLY A 10 6.11 -16.50 7.55
C GLY A 10 7.57 -16.94 7.44
N GLY A 11 8.51 -16.25 8.10
CA GLY A 11 9.93 -16.64 8.09
C GLY A 11 10.31 -17.71 9.14
N LEU A 12 11.49 -18.32 8.96
CA LEU A 12 12.09 -19.20 9.96
C LEU A 12 12.90 -18.41 11.00
N ASP A 13 12.48 -18.48 12.26
CA ASP A 13 13.24 -18.00 13.43
C ASP A 13 13.34 -19.12 14.49
N ILE A 14 14.52 -19.28 15.08
CA ILE A 14 14.79 -20.33 16.07
C ILE A 14 15.47 -19.69 17.27
N ARG A 15 14.85 -19.83 18.44
CA ARG A 15 15.32 -19.23 19.69
C ARG A 15 15.35 -20.25 20.82
N THR A 16 16.26 -20.03 21.76
CA THR A 16 16.26 -20.71 23.07
C THR A 16 15.12 -20.17 23.95
N GLU A 17 14.83 -20.85 25.05
CA GLU A 17 13.88 -20.39 26.07
C GLU A 17 14.22 -18.99 26.61
N SER A 18 15.52 -18.65 26.71
CA SER A 18 15.99 -17.31 27.10
C SER A 18 15.76 -16.22 26.04
N GLY A 19 15.29 -16.58 24.85
CA GLY A 19 15.09 -15.69 23.71
C GLY A 19 16.31 -15.48 22.82
N ALA A 20 17.47 -16.05 23.18
CA ALA A 20 18.70 -15.97 22.37
C ALA A 20 18.56 -16.73 21.03
N PRO A 21 19.02 -16.17 19.90
CA PRO A 21 18.90 -16.81 18.59
C PRO A 21 19.82 -18.03 18.47
N VAL A 22 19.31 -19.10 17.86
CA VAL A 22 20.06 -20.31 17.55
C VAL A 22 20.45 -20.29 16.07
N THR A 23 21.74 -20.19 15.80
CA THR A 23 22.25 -20.13 14.41
C THR A 23 22.63 -21.52 13.91
N LEU A 24 21.97 -21.96 12.85
CA LEU A 24 22.30 -23.21 12.14
C LEU A 24 23.06 -22.90 10.85
N ALA A 25 24.24 -23.49 10.71
CA ALA A 25 25.20 -23.15 9.65
C ALA A 25 24.71 -23.48 8.23
N THR A 26 23.83 -24.48 8.06
CA THR A 26 23.40 -24.94 6.73
C THR A 26 21.89 -24.96 6.58
N ARG A 27 21.39 -24.72 5.36
CA ARG A 27 19.96 -24.87 5.03
C ARG A 27 19.46 -26.30 5.31
N LYS A 28 20.26 -27.33 5.04
CA LYS A 28 19.90 -28.72 5.37
C LYS A 28 19.75 -28.97 6.88
N SER A 29 20.55 -28.31 7.72
CA SER A 29 20.39 -28.38 9.18
C SER A 29 19.07 -27.74 9.63
N LYS A 30 18.73 -26.58 9.05
CA LYS A 30 17.45 -25.89 9.30
C LYS A 30 16.26 -26.74 8.87
N ALA A 31 16.30 -27.26 7.65
CA ALA A 31 15.27 -28.14 7.09
C ALA A 31 15.06 -29.39 7.95
N LEU A 32 16.15 -30.07 8.35
CA LEU A 32 16.08 -31.24 9.22
C LEU A 32 15.46 -30.91 10.58
N LEU A 33 15.87 -29.81 11.22
CA LEU A 33 15.30 -29.42 12.51
C LEU A 33 13.81 -29.11 12.39
N VAL A 34 13.39 -28.33 11.39
CA VAL A 34 11.98 -27.99 11.20
C VAL A 34 11.14 -29.24 10.96
N TYR A 35 11.61 -30.15 10.09
CA TYR A 35 10.93 -31.42 9.82
C TYR A 35 10.74 -32.24 11.10
N LEU A 36 11.80 -32.41 11.88
CA LEU A 36 11.75 -33.16 13.14
C LEU A 36 10.93 -32.45 14.22
N ALA A 37 10.91 -31.11 14.24
CA ALA A 37 10.14 -30.32 15.20
C ALA A 37 8.63 -30.40 14.93
N LEU A 38 8.21 -30.41 13.66
CA LEU A 38 6.82 -30.68 13.31
C LEU A 38 6.42 -32.10 13.69
N ALA A 39 7.32 -33.07 13.52
CA ALA A 39 7.14 -34.46 13.97
C ALA A 39 7.60 -34.72 15.43
N ALA A 40 7.75 -33.68 16.27
CA ALA A 40 8.27 -33.84 17.62
C ALA A 40 7.49 -34.89 18.43
N GLY A 41 8.25 -35.75 19.13
CA GLY A 41 7.75 -36.94 19.83
C GLY A 41 7.72 -38.22 18.99
N ALA A 42 7.78 -38.15 17.65
CA ALA A 42 7.70 -39.32 16.77
C ALA A 42 9.08 -39.68 16.16
N PRO A 43 9.64 -40.87 16.46
CA PRO A 43 10.88 -41.37 15.84
C PRO A 43 10.81 -41.39 14.31
N GLN A 44 11.74 -40.69 13.66
CA GLN A 44 11.88 -40.68 12.19
C GLN A 44 13.04 -41.57 11.74
N PRO A 45 12.81 -42.53 10.81
CA PRO A 45 13.88 -43.39 10.30
C PRO A 45 14.98 -42.61 9.59
N ARG A 46 16.24 -42.95 9.86
CA ARG A 46 17.40 -42.30 9.25
C ARG A 46 17.44 -42.42 7.74
N GLY A 47 17.04 -43.57 7.18
CA GLY A 47 16.96 -43.76 5.73
C GLY A 47 15.97 -42.78 5.08
N LYS A 48 14.80 -42.57 5.70
CA LYS A 48 13.80 -41.60 5.24
C LYS A 48 14.35 -40.17 5.26
N LEU A 49 14.99 -39.77 6.36
CA LEU A 49 15.59 -38.42 6.48
C LEU A 49 16.74 -38.20 5.49
N ALA A 50 17.53 -39.25 5.21
CA ALA A 50 18.60 -39.21 4.23
C ALA A 50 18.04 -39.02 2.81
N ALA A 51 17.03 -39.80 2.43
CA ALA A 51 16.35 -39.67 1.13
C ALA A 51 15.63 -38.33 0.97
N LEU A 52 15.03 -37.81 2.05
CA LEU A 52 14.30 -36.54 2.07
C LEU A 52 15.21 -35.35 1.71
N LEU A 53 16.42 -35.31 2.28
CA LEU A 53 17.30 -34.12 2.21
C LEU A 53 18.52 -34.30 1.29
N TRP A 54 18.87 -35.52 0.90
CA TRP A 54 20.01 -35.84 0.02
C TRP A 54 19.60 -36.82 -1.10
N ASP A 55 18.44 -36.57 -1.70
CA ASP A 55 17.87 -37.27 -2.86
C ASP A 55 18.85 -37.55 -4.01
N ARG A 56 19.80 -36.65 -4.27
CA ARG A 56 20.78 -36.78 -5.37
C ARG A 56 22.07 -37.50 -4.99
N SER A 57 22.19 -38.00 -3.77
CA SER A 57 23.39 -38.68 -3.26
C SER A 57 23.17 -40.20 -3.23
N ALA A 58 24.23 -40.96 -3.48
CA ALA A 58 24.21 -42.40 -3.20
C ALA A 58 23.89 -42.66 -1.71
N GLU A 59 23.23 -43.77 -1.40
CA GLU A 59 22.68 -44.04 -0.05
C GLU A 59 23.71 -43.89 1.07
N ASP A 60 24.91 -44.46 0.91
CA ASP A 60 25.97 -44.38 1.91
C ASP A 60 26.44 -42.93 2.15
N GLN A 61 26.52 -42.13 1.08
CA GLN A 61 26.88 -40.72 1.16
C GLN A 61 25.76 -39.87 1.78
N ALA A 62 24.49 -40.19 1.48
CA ALA A 62 23.33 -39.55 2.10
C ALA A 62 23.30 -39.82 3.61
N ARG A 63 23.52 -41.08 4.03
CA ARG A 63 23.60 -41.47 5.45
C ARG A 63 24.79 -40.82 6.15
N ALA A 64 25.95 -40.74 5.51
CA ALA A 64 27.11 -40.04 6.06
C ALA A 64 26.83 -38.55 6.26
N SER A 65 26.19 -37.90 5.29
CA SER A 65 25.80 -36.49 5.37
C SER A 65 24.77 -36.22 6.47
N LEU A 66 23.80 -37.12 6.63
CA LEU A 66 22.83 -37.08 7.73
C LEU A 66 23.54 -37.18 9.09
N ARG A 67 24.48 -38.13 9.26
CA ARG A 67 25.26 -38.24 10.51
C ARG A 67 26.00 -36.95 10.83
N GLN A 68 26.67 -36.36 9.83
CA GLN A 68 27.41 -35.10 10.02
C GLN A 68 26.47 -33.94 10.37
N THR A 69 25.32 -33.84 9.71
CA THR A 69 24.33 -32.78 9.98
C THR A 69 23.72 -32.94 11.38
N LEU A 70 23.40 -34.17 11.81
CA LEU A 70 22.92 -34.44 13.16
C LEU A 70 23.95 -34.09 14.23
N PHE A 71 25.23 -34.36 13.96
CA PHE A 71 26.31 -33.97 14.86
C PHE A 71 26.40 -32.45 15.02
N THR A 72 26.43 -31.72 13.91
CA THR A 72 26.45 -30.24 13.92
C THR A 72 25.19 -29.66 14.55
N LEU A 73 24.02 -30.25 14.29
CA LEU A 73 22.76 -29.82 14.88
C LEU A 73 22.77 -30.02 16.40
N ARG A 74 23.26 -31.15 16.90
CA ARG A 74 23.44 -31.37 18.35
C ARG A 74 24.38 -30.36 18.98
N GLN A 75 25.48 -30.01 18.32
CA GLN A 75 26.39 -28.98 18.82
C GLN A 75 25.72 -27.61 18.88
N ALA A 76 25.01 -27.20 17.83
CA ALA A 76 24.32 -25.92 17.79
C ALA A 76 23.17 -25.83 18.82
N LEU A 77 22.57 -26.97 19.17
CA LEU A 77 21.51 -27.06 20.17
C LEU A 77 22.03 -27.32 21.59
N SER A 78 23.35 -27.47 21.79
CA SER A 78 23.94 -27.72 23.11
C SER A 78 23.81 -26.52 24.06
N SER A 79 23.60 -25.31 23.50
CA SER A 79 23.29 -24.09 24.27
C SER A 79 21.82 -24.01 24.70
N ALA A 80 20.96 -24.92 24.24
CA ALA A 80 19.62 -25.10 24.79
C ALA A 80 19.70 -26.07 25.97
N ASP A 81 19.03 -25.76 27.08
CA ASP A 81 19.10 -26.60 28.27
C ASP A 81 18.55 -28.02 27.99
N GLY A 82 19.43 -29.02 28.05
CA GLY A 82 19.18 -30.47 27.95
C GLY A 82 18.83 -31.05 26.57
N GLU A 83 18.42 -32.33 26.54
CA GLU A 83 18.44 -33.13 25.30
C GLU A 83 17.26 -32.85 24.35
N VAL A 84 17.50 -31.96 23.38
CA VAL A 84 16.53 -31.63 22.32
C VAL A 84 16.40 -32.76 21.29
N LEU A 85 17.52 -33.39 20.91
CA LEU A 85 17.60 -34.41 19.85
C LEU A 85 17.98 -35.77 20.40
N ALA A 86 17.00 -36.67 20.43
CA ALA A 86 17.22 -38.07 20.77
C ALA A 86 17.40 -38.92 19.50
N ALA A 87 18.19 -39.98 19.60
CA ALA A 87 18.41 -40.91 18.50
C ALA A 87 18.73 -42.33 18.99
N THR A 88 18.34 -43.32 18.18
CA THR A 88 18.78 -44.72 18.29
C THR A 88 19.76 -45.05 17.15
N SER A 89 20.05 -46.33 16.92
CA SER A 89 20.75 -46.80 15.71
C SER A 89 20.03 -46.38 14.43
N ASP A 90 18.70 -46.48 14.42
CA ASP A 90 17.90 -46.43 13.19
C ASP A 90 17.03 -45.19 13.04
N SER A 91 16.75 -44.48 14.14
CA SER A 91 15.82 -43.35 14.14
C SER A 91 16.33 -42.14 14.91
N VAL A 92 15.74 -40.97 14.61
CA VAL A 92 16.02 -39.67 15.25
C VAL A 92 14.72 -38.92 15.45
N TRP A 93 14.58 -38.20 16.56
CA TRP A 93 13.45 -37.29 16.80
C TRP A 93 13.83 -36.09 17.65
N VAL A 94 13.00 -35.06 17.61
CA VAL A 94 12.99 -33.98 18.61
C VAL A 94 12.02 -34.36 19.72
N SER A 95 12.43 -34.20 20.98
CA SER A 95 11.58 -34.46 22.14
C SER A 95 10.39 -33.47 22.16
N ALA A 96 9.16 -33.96 22.39
CA ALA A 96 7.95 -33.13 22.35
C ALA A 96 7.98 -31.97 23.38
N ASP A 97 8.57 -32.22 24.55
CA ASP A 97 8.72 -31.21 25.60
C ASP A 97 9.90 -30.25 25.37
N ALA A 98 10.75 -30.52 24.37
CA ALA A 98 11.93 -29.71 24.10
C ALA A 98 11.68 -28.59 23.07
N VAL A 99 10.59 -28.65 22.31
CA VAL A 99 10.31 -27.67 21.25
C VAL A 99 8.88 -27.16 21.28
N ASP A 100 8.74 -25.84 21.16
CA ASP A 100 7.49 -25.16 20.85
C ASP A 100 7.53 -24.66 19.43
N THR A 101 6.46 -24.92 18.68
CA THR A 101 6.31 -24.38 17.33
C THR A 101 5.06 -23.51 17.27
N ASP A 102 5.16 -22.40 16.57
CA ASP A 102 3.99 -21.58 16.23
C ASP A 102 2.97 -22.38 15.41
N VAL A 103 3.41 -23.30 14.55
CA VAL A 103 2.54 -24.24 13.81
C VAL A 103 1.68 -25.10 14.74
N ARG A 104 2.27 -25.74 15.77
CA ARG A 104 1.49 -26.55 16.73
C ARG A 104 0.55 -25.67 17.57
N SER A 105 1.00 -24.46 17.90
CA SER A 105 0.17 -23.50 18.61
C SER A 105 -1.01 -23.04 17.77
N PHE A 106 -0.79 -22.77 16.48
CA PHE A 106 -1.80 -22.45 15.49
C PHE A 106 -2.83 -23.56 15.37
N GLU A 107 -2.41 -24.80 15.09
CA GLU A 107 -3.29 -25.95 14.94
C GLU A 107 -4.13 -26.22 16.21
N ARG A 108 -3.52 -26.10 17.40
CA ARG A 108 -4.24 -26.27 18.67
C ARG A 108 -5.30 -25.17 18.88
N LEU A 109 -4.99 -23.92 18.54
CA LEU A 109 -5.95 -22.82 18.66
C LEU A 109 -7.10 -22.94 17.65
N LEU A 110 -6.86 -23.51 16.48
CA LEU A 110 -7.90 -23.83 15.51
C LEU A 110 -8.86 -24.91 16.04
N GLN A 111 -8.35 -25.93 16.74
CA GLN A 111 -9.18 -26.97 17.35
C GLN A 111 -10.12 -26.45 18.44
N GLU A 112 -9.76 -25.35 19.11
CA GLU A 112 -10.64 -24.70 20.10
C GLU A 112 -11.87 -24.05 19.44
N ALA A 113 -11.77 -23.64 18.17
CA ALA A 113 -12.86 -23.12 17.33
C ALA A 113 -13.73 -22.02 17.99
N THR A 114 -13.13 -21.18 18.84
CA THR A 114 -13.79 -19.99 19.40
C THR A 114 -13.32 -18.73 18.66
N PRO A 115 -14.12 -17.65 18.59
CA PRO A 115 -13.66 -16.40 17.95
C PRO A 115 -12.33 -15.88 18.53
N ALA A 116 -12.12 -16.03 19.83
CA ALA A 116 -10.89 -15.61 20.49
C ALA A 116 -9.70 -16.52 20.16
N SER A 117 -9.91 -17.84 20.08
CA SER A 117 -8.84 -18.77 19.71
C SER A 117 -8.47 -18.65 18.23
N LEU A 118 -9.46 -18.50 17.34
CA LEU A 118 -9.26 -18.26 15.91
C LEU A 118 -8.48 -16.97 15.66
N ALA A 119 -8.84 -15.86 16.32
CA ALA A 119 -8.10 -14.60 16.21
C ALA A 119 -6.63 -14.76 16.62
N ARG A 120 -6.38 -15.41 17.76
CA ARG A 120 -5.01 -15.69 18.24
C ARG A 120 -4.24 -16.64 17.32
N ALA A 121 -4.91 -17.60 16.67
CA ALA A 121 -4.29 -18.46 15.68
C ALA A 121 -3.82 -17.63 14.48
N LEU A 122 -4.69 -16.73 13.99
CA LEU A 122 -4.41 -15.88 12.84
C LEU A 122 -3.37 -14.79 13.10
N ASP A 123 -3.10 -14.43 14.36
CA ASP A 123 -1.95 -13.60 14.75
C ASP A 123 -0.61 -14.36 14.60
N LEU A 124 -0.63 -15.69 14.73
CA LEU A 124 0.56 -16.52 14.49
C LEU A 124 0.83 -16.67 12.99
N TYR A 125 -0.20 -16.72 12.15
CA TYR A 125 -0.09 -16.83 10.70
C TYR A 125 0.29 -15.48 10.06
N ARG A 126 1.60 -15.21 9.98
CA ARG A 126 2.15 -13.95 9.43
C ARG A 126 2.55 -14.03 7.95
N GLY A 127 2.57 -15.23 7.38
CA GLY A 127 2.94 -15.52 6.01
C GLY A 127 2.96 -17.03 5.80
N ASP A 128 3.38 -17.47 4.62
CA ASP A 128 3.41 -18.90 4.31
C ASP A 128 4.44 -19.65 5.14
N PHE A 129 4.20 -20.94 5.35
CA PHE A 129 5.13 -21.78 6.10
C PHE A 129 6.53 -21.77 5.46
N LEU A 130 7.54 -21.35 6.23
CA LEU A 130 8.92 -21.14 5.79
C LEU A 130 9.01 -20.28 4.51
N GLU A 131 8.29 -19.17 4.43
CA GLU A 131 8.35 -18.19 3.37
C GLU A 131 9.80 -17.82 2.99
N GLY A 132 10.08 -17.81 1.69
CA GLY A 132 11.43 -17.56 1.15
C GLY A 132 12.45 -18.68 1.39
N PHE A 133 12.09 -19.77 2.06
CA PHE A 133 12.96 -20.94 2.23
C PHE A 133 12.85 -21.87 1.02
N THR A 134 14.01 -22.26 0.50
CA THR A 134 14.18 -23.22 -0.61
C THR A 134 15.41 -24.09 -0.39
N LEU A 135 15.35 -25.32 -0.88
CA LEU A 135 16.38 -26.33 -0.76
C LEU A 135 16.51 -27.13 -2.06
N LYS A 136 17.74 -27.48 -2.43
CA LYS A 136 18.01 -28.42 -3.53
C LYS A 136 17.84 -29.86 -3.04
N ALA A 137 16.60 -30.26 -2.77
CA ALA A 137 16.19 -31.63 -2.46
C ALA A 137 14.70 -31.78 -2.78
N GLU A 138 14.37 -32.46 -3.87
CA GLU A 138 13.01 -32.49 -4.43
C GLU A 138 11.98 -33.08 -3.46
N PRO A 139 12.23 -34.23 -2.77
CA PRO A 139 11.27 -34.76 -1.80
C PRO A 139 10.98 -33.83 -0.62
N PHE A 140 11.94 -32.96 -0.25
CA PHE A 140 11.73 -31.96 0.79
C PHE A 140 10.90 -30.79 0.28
N GLU A 141 11.12 -30.35 -0.96
CA GLU A 141 10.32 -29.28 -1.57
C GLU A 141 8.86 -29.71 -1.75
N ASP A 142 8.61 -30.97 -2.13
CA ASP A 142 7.25 -31.53 -2.20
C ASP A 142 6.57 -31.51 -0.83
N TRP A 143 7.26 -32.00 0.20
CA TRP A 143 6.76 -31.95 1.57
C TRP A 143 6.52 -30.51 2.05
N LEU A 144 7.42 -29.59 1.71
CA LEU A 144 7.30 -28.18 2.07
C LEU A 144 6.07 -27.55 1.43
N MET A 145 5.84 -27.84 0.14
CA MET A 145 4.67 -27.36 -0.59
C MET A 145 3.38 -27.92 0.00
N GLU A 146 3.34 -29.23 0.32
CA GLU A 146 2.21 -29.86 0.99
C GLU A 146 1.88 -29.16 2.33
N GLN A 147 2.89 -28.86 3.15
CA GLN A 147 2.68 -28.13 4.40
C GLN A 147 2.19 -26.70 4.19
N ARG A 148 2.73 -25.97 3.20
CA ARG A 148 2.27 -24.62 2.86
C ARG A 148 0.80 -24.62 2.45
N THR A 149 0.41 -25.50 1.53
CA THR A 149 -0.98 -25.63 1.08
C THR A 149 -1.90 -25.96 2.25
N ARG A 150 -1.57 -26.99 3.05
CA ARG A 150 -2.38 -27.41 4.19
C ARG A 150 -2.59 -26.28 5.21
N LEU A 151 -1.50 -25.60 5.61
CA LEU A 151 -1.57 -24.55 6.62
C LEU A 151 -2.27 -23.29 6.10
N ARG A 152 -2.11 -22.97 4.81
CA ARG A 152 -2.83 -21.87 4.16
C ARG A 152 -4.33 -22.13 4.13
N GLU A 153 -4.76 -23.33 3.74
CA GLU A 153 -6.19 -23.70 3.74
C GLU A 153 -6.78 -23.59 5.14
N CYS A 154 -6.09 -24.09 6.18
CA CYS A 154 -6.53 -23.91 7.56
C CYS A 154 -6.67 -22.43 7.96
N ALA A 155 -5.76 -21.56 7.52
CA ALA A 155 -5.85 -20.12 7.79
C ALA A 155 -7.02 -19.46 7.05
N LEU A 156 -7.29 -19.86 5.80
CA LEU A 156 -8.43 -19.39 5.00
C LEU A 156 -9.77 -19.83 5.62
N GLU A 157 -9.88 -21.07 6.08
CA GLU A 157 -11.06 -21.56 6.80
C GLU A 157 -11.29 -20.76 8.09
N ALA A 158 -10.25 -20.61 8.92
CA ALA A 158 -10.31 -19.87 10.17
C ALA A 158 -10.71 -18.39 9.98
N LEU A 159 -10.17 -17.73 8.95
CA LEU A 159 -10.54 -16.35 8.61
C LEU A 159 -12.00 -16.25 8.12
N THR A 160 -12.47 -17.26 7.40
CA THR A 160 -13.86 -17.32 6.92
C THR A 160 -14.82 -17.41 8.11
N GLU A 161 -14.55 -18.31 9.05
CA GLU A 161 -15.34 -18.47 10.28
C GLU A 161 -15.27 -17.21 11.15
N LEU A 162 -14.08 -16.63 11.33
CA LEU A 162 -13.91 -15.43 12.14
C LEU A 162 -14.66 -14.22 11.54
N ALA A 163 -14.62 -14.05 10.21
CA ALA A 163 -15.39 -13.03 9.51
C ALA A 163 -16.92 -13.26 9.63
N ALA A 164 -17.36 -14.52 9.73
CA ALA A 164 -18.75 -14.86 10.02
C ALA A 164 -19.15 -14.41 11.43
N HIS A 165 -18.38 -14.81 12.44
CA HIS A 165 -18.64 -14.45 13.83
C HIS A 165 -18.66 -12.94 14.09
N TYR A 166 -17.73 -12.19 13.50
CA TYR A 166 -17.73 -10.73 13.68
C TYR A 166 -18.94 -10.06 13.01
N ALA A 167 -19.37 -10.55 11.85
CA ALA A 167 -20.56 -10.02 11.19
C ALA A 167 -21.83 -10.30 12.01
N GLU A 168 -21.98 -11.52 12.53
CA GLU A 168 -23.11 -11.90 13.39
C GLU A 168 -23.15 -11.08 14.70
N ALA A 169 -21.98 -10.75 15.25
CA ALA A 169 -21.86 -9.88 16.41
C ALA A 169 -22.09 -8.39 16.09
N GLY A 170 -22.31 -8.02 14.83
CA GLY A 170 -22.47 -6.64 14.37
C GLY A 170 -21.17 -5.83 14.28
N ASP A 171 -20.02 -6.46 14.51
CA ASP A 171 -18.70 -5.83 14.40
C ASP A 171 -18.22 -5.84 12.95
N ARG A 172 -18.80 -4.92 12.17
CA ARG A 172 -18.53 -4.80 10.73
C ARG A 172 -17.07 -4.52 10.42
N ALA A 173 -16.41 -3.69 11.22
CA ALA A 173 -15.01 -3.33 11.01
C ALA A 173 -14.08 -4.55 11.08
N ARG A 174 -14.22 -5.39 12.11
CA ARG A 174 -13.41 -6.62 12.22
C ARG A 174 -13.80 -7.68 11.20
N ALA A 175 -15.08 -7.77 10.83
CA ALA A 175 -15.53 -8.66 9.75
C ALA A 175 -14.91 -8.30 8.40
N ILE A 176 -14.92 -7.00 8.04
CA ILE A 176 -14.30 -6.48 6.82
C ILE A 176 -12.78 -6.75 6.83
N HIS A 177 -12.11 -6.50 7.97
CA HIS A 177 -10.68 -6.75 8.10
C HIS A 177 -10.32 -8.24 7.88
N ALA A 178 -11.08 -9.16 8.49
CA ALA A 178 -10.88 -10.60 8.31
C ALA A 178 -11.14 -11.02 6.85
N ALA A 179 -12.21 -10.52 6.22
CA ALA A 179 -12.52 -10.79 4.82
C ALA A 179 -11.49 -10.21 3.84
N HIS A 180 -10.90 -9.05 4.14
CA HIS A 180 -9.79 -8.51 3.35
C HIS A 180 -8.53 -9.38 3.45
N ARG A 181 -8.21 -9.90 4.65
CA ARG A 181 -7.11 -10.86 4.83
C ARG A 181 -7.34 -12.15 4.02
N LEU A 182 -8.59 -12.64 3.91
CA LEU A 182 -8.92 -13.78 3.04
C LEU A 182 -8.54 -13.50 1.58
N VAL A 183 -9.03 -12.39 1.02
CA VAL A 183 -8.76 -12.01 -0.37
C VAL A 183 -7.27 -11.79 -0.61
N THR A 184 -6.54 -11.29 0.39
CA THR A 184 -5.09 -11.12 0.30
C THR A 184 -4.35 -12.46 0.23
N LEU A 185 -4.79 -13.45 1.02
CA LEU A 185 -4.18 -14.78 1.03
C LEU A 185 -4.53 -15.61 -0.20
N ASP A 186 -5.74 -15.47 -0.72
CA ASP A 186 -6.21 -16.17 -1.92
C ASP A 186 -7.06 -15.24 -2.79
N PRO A 187 -6.43 -14.46 -3.69
CA PRO A 187 -7.12 -13.52 -4.57
C PRO A 187 -8.07 -14.19 -5.57
N LEU A 188 -7.92 -15.50 -5.82
CA LEU A 188 -8.75 -16.25 -6.74
C LEU A 188 -9.96 -16.88 -6.06
N ARG A 189 -10.05 -16.80 -4.73
CA ARG A 189 -11.20 -17.28 -3.95
C ARG A 189 -12.36 -16.32 -4.07
N GLU A 190 -13.14 -16.50 -5.13
CA GLU A 190 -14.31 -15.68 -5.43
C GLU A 190 -15.34 -15.61 -4.27
N ALA A 191 -15.51 -16.68 -3.51
CA ALA A 191 -16.37 -16.67 -2.32
C ALA A 191 -15.93 -15.65 -1.26
N ALA A 192 -14.61 -15.43 -1.09
CA ALA A 192 -14.06 -14.42 -0.18
C ALA A 192 -14.34 -13.00 -0.68
N HIS A 193 -14.18 -12.76 -1.99
CA HIS A 193 -14.58 -11.50 -2.62
C HIS A 193 -16.06 -11.22 -2.41
N ARG A 194 -16.93 -12.21 -2.68
CA ARG A 194 -18.38 -12.10 -2.48
C ARG A 194 -18.74 -11.75 -1.05
N ARG A 195 -18.07 -12.35 -0.05
CA ARG A 195 -18.26 -12.02 1.36
C ARG A 195 -17.89 -10.56 1.65
N LEU A 196 -16.76 -10.10 1.14
CA LEU A 196 -16.29 -8.72 1.34
C LEU A 196 -17.21 -7.70 0.63
N ILE A 197 -17.69 -8.02 -0.58
CA ILE A 197 -18.69 -7.21 -1.31
C ILE A 197 -19.97 -7.04 -0.46
N ARG A 198 -20.50 -8.13 0.11
CA ARG A 198 -21.68 -8.06 1.00
C ARG A 198 -21.43 -7.19 2.23
N LEU A 199 -20.30 -7.41 2.91
CA LEU A 199 -19.95 -6.64 4.10
C LEU A 199 -19.84 -5.14 3.80
N TYR A 200 -19.24 -4.77 2.66
CA TYR A 200 -19.21 -3.37 2.22
C TYR A 200 -20.61 -2.83 1.93
N ALA A 201 -21.47 -3.59 1.25
CA ALA A 201 -22.84 -3.17 0.97
C ALA A 201 -23.66 -2.97 2.26
N GLU A 202 -23.55 -3.90 3.21
CA GLU A 202 -24.21 -3.87 4.53
C GLU A 202 -23.70 -2.77 5.46
N ASP A 203 -22.48 -2.29 5.23
CA ASP A 203 -21.88 -1.14 5.93
C ASP A 203 -22.17 0.20 5.21
N GLY A 204 -22.92 0.18 4.11
CA GLY A 204 -23.24 1.37 3.30
C GLY A 204 -22.11 1.81 2.37
N GLN A 205 -21.01 1.08 2.31
CA GLN A 205 -19.85 1.35 1.45
C GLN A 205 -20.05 0.79 0.02
N ARG A 206 -21.12 1.24 -0.66
CA ARG A 206 -21.51 0.78 -2.01
C ARG A 206 -20.36 0.84 -3.02
N HIS A 207 -19.60 1.93 -3.03
CA HIS A 207 -18.47 2.10 -3.95
C HIS A 207 -17.35 1.08 -3.68
N ALA A 208 -17.07 0.76 -2.41
CA ALA A 208 -16.09 -0.27 -2.06
C ALA A 208 -16.57 -1.66 -2.50
N ALA A 209 -17.87 -1.94 -2.39
CA ALA A 209 -18.46 -3.18 -2.87
C ALA A 209 -18.34 -3.34 -4.40
N ILE A 210 -18.62 -2.28 -5.17
CA ILE A 210 -18.44 -2.24 -6.64
C ILE A 210 -16.97 -2.48 -7.02
N LYS A 211 -16.03 -1.74 -6.41
CA LYS A 211 -14.59 -1.94 -6.67
C LYS A 211 -14.11 -3.35 -6.32
N GLN A 212 -14.63 -3.92 -5.24
CA GLN A 212 -14.25 -5.27 -4.84
C GLN A 212 -14.71 -6.29 -5.88
N TYR A 213 -15.89 -6.11 -6.48
CA TYR A 213 -16.33 -6.91 -7.63
C TYR A 213 -15.38 -6.77 -8.82
N GLU A 214 -15.02 -5.54 -9.19
CA GLU A 214 -14.07 -5.29 -10.30
C GLU A 214 -12.70 -5.93 -10.02
N SER A 215 -12.22 -5.87 -8.78
CA SER A 215 -10.99 -6.55 -8.36
C SER A 215 -11.10 -8.07 -8.47
N CYS A 216 -12.26 -8.64 -8.11
CA CYS A 216 -12.55 -10.07 -8.27
C CYS A 216 -12.51 -10.46 -9.75
N ALA A 217 -13.23 -9.73 -10.60
CA ALA A 217 -13.28 -9.97 -12.04
C ALA A 217 -11.89 -9.89 -12.68
N ARG A 218 -11.10 -8.87 -12.31
CA ARG A 218 -9.73 -8.70 -12.81
C ARG A 218 -8.81 -9.84 -12.39
N ALA A 219 -8.90 -10.29 -11.14
CA ALA A 219 -8.09 -11.39 -10.63
C ALA A 219 -8.42 -12.71 -11.35
N LEU A 220 -9.71 -13.03 -11.49
CA LEU A 220 -10.17 -14.24 -12.19
C LEU A 220 -9.81 -14.22 -13.68
N GLN A 221 -10.00 -13.07 -14.33
CA GLN A 221 -9.66 -12.92 -15.74
C GLN A 221 -8.16 -13.00 -15.99
N GLY A 222 -7.35 -12.38 -15.12
CA GLY A 222 -5.89 -12.33 -15.26
C GLY A 222 -5.21 -13.69 -15.08
N GLU A 223 -5.62 -14.46 -14.07
CA GLU A 223 -4.95 -15.72 -13.70
C GLU A 223 -5.63 -16.96 -14.29
N LEU A 224 -6.97 -16.95 -14.41
CA LEU A 224 -7.75 -18.11 -14.84
C LEU A 224 -8.44 -17.92 -16.20
N GLY A 225 -8.52 -16.69 -16.71
CA GLY A 225 -9.20 -16.38 -17.98
C GLY A 225 -10.71 -16.62 -17.94
N VAL A 226 -11.32 -16.54 -16.74
CA VAL A 226 -12.75 -16.77 -16.54
C VAL A 226 -13.41 -15.53 -15.94
N GLU A 227 -14.69 -15.36 -16.28
CA GLU A 227 -15.56 -14.35 -15.68
C GLU A 227 -16.03 -14.76 -14.27
N PRO A 228 -16.44 -13.80 -13.41
CA PRO A 228 -17.06 -14.12 -12.12
C PRO A 228 -18.29 -15.03 -12.24
N GLN A 229 -18.47 -15.89 -11.25
CA GLN A 229 -19.64 -16.75 -11.09
C GLN A 229 -20.94 -15.93 -11.07
N PRO A 230 -22.06 -16.53 -11.55
CA PRO A 230 -23.36 -15.85 -11.61
C PRO A 230 -23.81 -15.23 -10.29
N GLU A 231 -23.53 -15.86 -9.15
CA GLU A 231 -23.93 -15.36 -7.83
C GLU A 231 -23.17 -14.09 -7.41
N THR A 232 -21.92 -13.96 -7.84
CA THR A 232 -21.09 -12.77 -7.57
C THR A 232 -21.53 -11.62 -8.48
N THR A 233 -21.81 -11.92 -9.75
CA THR A 233 -22.37 -10.97 -10.71
C THR A 233 -23.76 -10.51 -10.29
N ALA A 234 -24.63 -11.41 -9.81
CA ALA A 234 -25.96 -11.06 -9.33
C ALA A 234 -25.90 -10.12 -8.12
N LEU A 235 -25.01 -10.37 -7.16
CA LEU A 235 -24.77 -9.48 -6.02
C LEU A 235 -24.31 -8.09 -6.48
N TYR A 236 -23.41 -8.04 -7.46
CA TYR A 236 -22.98 -6.78 -8.05
C TYR A 236 -24.15 -6.01 -8.71
N GLN A 237 -24.98 -6.69 -9.49
CA GLN A 237 -26.16 -6.07 -10.11
C GLN A 237 -27.18 -5.60 -9.06
N GLU A 238 -27.40 -6.36 -7.99
CA GLU A 238 -28.25 -5.95 -6.86
C GLU A 238 -27.76 -4.63 -6.27
N ILE A 239 -26.46 -4.53 -5.99
CA ILE A 239 -25.81 -3.32 -5.45
C ILE A 239 -25.90 -2.16 -6.46
N LEU A 240 -25.79 -2.42 -7.76
CA LEU A 240 -25.96 -1.41 -8.79
C LEU A 240 -27.40 -0.87 -8.83
N HIS A 241 -28.40 -1.73 -8.70
CA HIS A 241 -29.81 -1.39 -8.86
C HIS A 241 -30.51 -0.94 -7.55
N HIS A 242 -29.94 -1.24 -6.38
CA HIS A 242 -30.44 -0.74 -5.10
C HIS A 242 -30.05 0.74 -4.88
N HIS A 243 -30.99 1.64 -5.16
CA HIS A 243 -31.03 2.96 -4.55
C HIS A 243 -31.44 2.80 -3.07
N PRO A 244 -30.66 3.27 -2.08
CA PRO A 244 -31.23 3.46 -0.76
C PRO A 244 -32.32 4.53 -0.88
N ALA A 245 -33.54 4.20 -0.47
CA ALA A 245 -34.56 5.21 -0.26
C ALA A 245 -34.01 6.26 0.72
N PRO A 246 -34.24 7.58 0.49
CA PRO A 246 -33.88 8.58 1.48
C PRO A 246 -34.58 8.21 2.79
N ALA A 247 -33.82 8.07 3.87
CA ALA A 247 -34.38 7.86 5.19
C ALA A 247 -35.44 8.94 5.46
N PRO A 248 -36.63 8.60 5.98
CA PRO A 248 -37.68 9.59 6.20
C PRO A 248 -37.16 10.66 7.14
N ALA A 249 -37.23 11.91 6.68
CA ALA A 249 -36.97 13.09 7.49
C ALA A 249 -37.84 13.00 8.75
N LYS A 250 -37.20 12.87 9.91
CA LYS A 250 -37.88 13.10 11.18
C LYS A 250 -38.24 14.57 11.23
N ASN A 251 -39.54 14.83 11.13
CA ASN A 251 -40.13 16.09 11.53
C ASN A 251 -39.88 16.29 13.02
N ASP A 252 -38.92 17.12 13.37
CA ASP A 252 -38.91 17.81 14.66
C ASP A 252 -38.90 19.31 14.35
N GLY A 253 -40.09 19.91 14.49
CA GLY A 253 -40.21 21.34 14.65
C GLY A 253 -39.65 21.77 16.02
N GLU A 254 -39.41 23.08 16.11
CA GLU A 254 -39.00 23.87 17.28
C GLU A 254 -37.49 24.12 17.45
N THR A 255 -37.10 25.26 16.86
CA THR A 255 -36.13 26.25 17.34
C THR A 255 -35.29 25.90 18.58
N ALA A 256 -34.01 25.60 18.33
CA ALA A 256 -32.90 26.06 19.17
C ALA A 256 -31.65 26.20 18.29
N GLN A 257 -31.07 27.40 18.26
CA GLN A 257 -29.74 27.64 17.69
C GLN A 257 -28.73 26.74 18.43
N ALA A 258 -28.23 25.71 17.75
CA ALA A 258 -27.12 24.89 18.20
C ALA A 258 -25.95 25.06 17.23
N ALA A 259 -24.74 25.22 17.79
CA ALA A 259 -23.48 25.41 17.08
C ALA A 259 -23.22 24.30 16.04
N PRO A 260 -22.39 24.56 14.99
CA PRO A 260 -22.20 23.59 13.92
C PRO A 260 -21.55 22.31 14.48
N GLY A 261 -22.21 21.18 14.27
CA GLY A 261 -21.63 19.85 14.49
C GLY A 261 -20.47 19.59 13.51
N PRO A 262 -19.72 18.49 13.69
CA PRO A 262 -18.53 18.19 12.89
C PRO A 262 -18.88 18.13 11.39
N ARG A 263 -18.15 18.93 10.59
CA ARG A 263 -18.28 18.99 9.12
C ARG A 263 -18.08 17.60 8.52
N ARG A 264 -18.90 17.26 7.54
CA ARG A 264 -18.93 15.93 6.89
C ARG A 264 -17.67 15.73 6.03
N MET A 265 -16.64 15.08 6.59
CA MET A 265 -15.36 14.75 5.93
C MET A 265 -15.45 13.48 5.06
N GLU A 266 -16.51 13.37 4.28
CA GLU A 266 -16.71 12.24 3.36
C GLU A 266 -16.42 12.68 1.92
N GLN A 267 -15.52 11.96 1.24
CA GLN A 267 -15.23 12.22 -0.16
C GLN A 267 -16.32 11.68 -1.09
N THR A 268 -16.67 12.46 -2.11
CA THR A 268 -17.51 11.97 -3.22
C THR A 268 -16.67 11.86 -4.49
N ILE A 269 -16.54 10.64 -5.02
CA ILE A 269 -15.80 10.36 -6.27
C ILE A 269 -16.78 10.35 -7.45
N ARG A 270 -16.41 11.03 -8.53
CA ARG A 270 -17.12 11.11 -9.80
C ARG A 270 -16.12 10.96 -10.94
N PHE A 271 -16.64 10.92 -12.17
CA PHE A 271 -15.83 10.81 -13.37
C PHE A 271 -16.25 11.87 -14.37
N CYS A 272 -15.28 12.35 -15.14
CA CYS A 272 -15.49 13.14 -16.35
C CYS A 272 -14.72 12.50 -17.50
N THR A 273 -15.02 12.90 -18.73
CA THR A 273 -14.34 12.41 -19.93
C THR A 273 -13.69 13.58 -20.63
N THR A 274 -12.39 13.45 -20.92
CA THR A 274 -11.62 14.45 -21.66
C THR A 274 -12.04 14.47 -23.13
N HIS A 275 -11.63 15.51 -23.85
CA HIS A 275 -11.96 15.65 -25.27
C HIS A 275 -11.40 14.50 -26.15
N ASP A 276 -10.30 13.87 -25.72
CA ASP A 276 -9.68 12.70 -26.36
C ASP A 276 -10.25 11.36 -25.87
N GLY A 277 -11.33 11.39 -25.07
CA GLY A 277 -12.10 10.21 -24.68
C GLY A 277 -11.59 9.47 -23.45
N ILE A 278 -10.64 10.03 -22.71
CA ILE A 278 -10.08 9.42 -21.50
C ILE A 278 -10.98 9.74 -20.31
N ARG A 279 -11.34 8.71 -19.52
CA ARG A 279 -12.10 8.92 -18.29
C ARG A 279 -11.16 9.30 -17.14
N ILE A 280 -11.44 10.45 -16.54
CA ILE A 280 -10.70 10.99 -15.40
C ILE A 280 -11.58 10.91 -14.16
N ALA A 281 -11.05 10.28 -13.10
CA ALA A 281 -11.70 10.24 -11.80
C ALA A 281 -11.35 11.50 -10.99
N TYR A 282 -12.35 12.13 -10.39
CA TYR A 282 -12.16 13.26 -9.48
C TYR A 282 -12.97 13.09 -8.20
N ALA A 283 -12.49 13.65 -7.10
CA ALA A 283 -13.16 13.66 -5.81
C ALA A 283 -13.39 15.08 -5.30
N THR A 284 -14.51 15.28 -4.61
CA THR A 284 -14.89 16.54 -3.96
C THR A 284 -15.10 16.30 -2.45
N VAL A 285 -14.61 17.20 -1.61
CA VAL A 285 -14.78 17.17 -0.14
C VAL A 285 -14.94 18.57 0.43
N GLY A 286 -15.76 18.74 1.46
CA GLY A 286 -15.96 20.03 2.14
C GLY A 286 -16.98 20.92 1.43
N ASP A 287 -17.15 22.14 1.93
CA ASP A 287 -18.18 23.10 1.51
C ASP A 287 -17.71 24.57 1.55
N GLY A 288 -16.39 24.80 1.74
CA GLY A 288 -15.78 26.13 1.76
C GLY A 288 -15.45 26.70 0.37
N PRO A 289 -14.63 27.76 0.28
CA PRO A 289 -14.16 28.29 -1.00
C PRO A 289 -13.50 27.20 -1.88
N PRO A 290 -13.67 27.23 -3.21
CA PRO A 290 -13.10 26.21 -4.09
C PRO A 290 -11.57 26.18 -4.06
N LEU A 291 -11.03 24.99 -3.78
CA LEU A 291 -9.60 24.70 -3.86
C LEU A 291 -9.40 23.48 -4.76
N VAL A 292 -8.75 23.65 -5.89
CA VAL A 292 -8.39 22.55 -6.78
C VAL A 292 -6.97 22.12 -6.48
N LYS A 293 -6.76 20.85 -6.18
CA LYS A 293 -5.44 20.22 -6.09
C LYS A 293 -5.15 19.54 -7.42
N ALA A 294 -4.11 20.01 -8.12
CA ALA A 294 -3.57 19.34 -9.30
C ALA A 294 -3.12 17.91 -8.96
N ALA A 295 -3.29 17.01 -9.92
CA ALA A 295 -2.71 15.68 -9.85
C ALA A 295 -1.18 15.75 -9.73
N ASN A 296 -0.59 14.75 -9.08
CA ASN A 296 0.87 14.63 -8.98
C ASN A 296 1.28 13.17 -8.85
N TRP A 297 2.52 12.88 -9.23
CA TRP A 297 3.18 11.60 -8.96
C TRP A 297 3.32 11.34 -7.46
N LEU A 298 2.69 10.35 -6.86
CA LEU A 298 1.55 9.57 -7.36
C LEU A 298 0.31 9.91 -6.55
N ASN A 299 -0.84 9.79 -7.19
CA ASN A 299 -2.14 9.95 -6.58
C ASN A 299 -3.01 8.71 -6.81
N HIS A 300 -3.91 8.49 -5.88
CA HIS A 300 -5.01 7.55 -6.00
C HIS A 300 -6.10 8.00 -5.04
N LEU A 301 -7.21 8.56 -5.56
CA LEU A 301 -8.24 9.25 -4.78
C LEU A 301 -8.74 8.49 -3.53
N ASP A 302 -8.96 7.18 -3.67
CA ASP A 302 -9.42 6.33 -2.56
C ASP A 302 -8.30 5.91 -1.60
N TYR A 303 -7.09 5.69 -2.10
CA TYR A 303 -5.95 5.25 -1.29
C TYR A 303 -5.34 6.41 -0.50
N ASP A 304 -5.20 7.59 -1.13
CA ASP A 304 -4.68 8.81 -0.53
C ASP A 304 -5.50 9.28 0.68
N TRP A 305 -6.80 9.01 0.68
CA TRP A 305 -7.70 9.35 1.79
C TRP A 305 -7.52 8.43 3.01
N LYS A 306 -6.94 7.23 2.83
CA LYS A 306 -6.77 6.21 3.89
C LYS A 306 -5.35 6.17 4.44
N THR A 307 -4.36 6.56 3.64
CA THR A 307 -2.95 6.47 4.02
C THR A 307 -2.52 7.49 5.08
N PRO A 308 -1.71 7.10 6.08
CA PRO A 308 -1.12 8.01 7.06
C PRO A 308 -0.04 8.94 6.46
N VAL A 309 0.20 8.92 5.15
CA VAL A 309 1.13 9.80 4.43
C VAL A 309 0.45 11.05 3.87
N TYR A 310 -0.83 10.96 3.47
CA TYR A 310 -1.54 12.07 2.82
C TYR A 310 -2.83 12.46 3.52
N ARG A 311 -3.43 11.58 4.32
CA ARG A 311 -4.74 11.83 4.93
C ARG A 311 -4.79 13.15 5.71
N HIS A 312 -3.79 13.43 6.55
CA HIS A 312 -3.73 14.66 7.35
C HIS A 312 -3.64 15.92 6.46
N LEU A 313 -2.90 15.86 5.36
CA LEU A 313 -2.82 16.93 4.37
C LEU A 313 -4.18 17.18 3.73
N LEU A 314 -4.85 16.12 3.29
CA LEU A 314 -6.12 16.22 2.59
C LEU A 314 -7.26 16.68 3.51
N GLU A 315 -7.30 16.18 4.74
CA GLU A 315 -8.24 16.63 5.78
C GLU A 315 -8.01 18.10 6.11
N ALA A 316 -6.75 18.55 6.25
CA ALA A 316 -6.42 19.94 6.51
C ALA A 316 -6.88 20.89 5.39
N LEU A 317 -6.69 20.50 4.12
CA LEU A 317 -7.15 21.29 2.97
C LEU A 317 -8.68 21.32 2.89
N ALA A 318 -9.34 20.17 3.04
CA ALA A 318 -10.80 20.04 2.99
C ALA A 318 -11.50 20.65 4.22
N GLN A 319 -10.79 20.86 5.32
CA GLN A 319 -11.35 21.44 6.54
C GLN A 319 -11.99 22.80 6.28
N ASP A 320 -11.34 23.65 5.47
CA ASP A 320 -11.73 25.04 5.26
C ASP A 320 -12.16 25.34 3.81
N HIS A 321 -12.12 24.36 2.91
CA HIS A 321 -12.34 24.53 1.47
C HIS A 321 -13.25 23.45 0.88
N PHE A 322 -13.90 23.78 -0.23
CA PHE A 322 -14.41 22.78 -1.17
C PHE A 322 -13.23 22.25 -1.98
N LEU A 323 -12.62 21.18 -1.49
CA LEU A 323 -11.45 20.56 -2.09
C LEU A 323 -11.86 19.68 -3.26
N VAL A 324 -11.34 19.99 -4.45
CA VAL A 324 -11.40 19.17 -5.66
C VAL A 324 -10.02 18.57 -5.91
N ARG A 325 -9.97 17.28 -6.20
CA ARG A 325 -8.74 16.55 -6.58
C ARG A 325 -9.08 15.50 -7.60
N TYR A 326 -8.12 15.06 -8.40
CA TYR A 326 -8.32 14.04 -9.42
C TYR A 326 -7.11 13.12 -9.54
N ASP A 327 -7.33 11.93 -10.08
CA ASP A 327 -6.26 11.01 -10.49
C ASP A 327 -5.83 11.35 -11.93
N GLU A 328 -4.52 11.42 -12.20
CA GLU A 328 -4.05 11.70 -13.56
C GLU A 328 -4.39 10.55 -14.51
N ARG A 329 -4.49 10.83 -15.81
CA ARG A 329 -4.52 9.78 -16.82
C ARG A 329 -3.35 8.80 -16.64
N GLY A 330 -3.60 7.50 -16.79
CA GLY A 330 -2.59 6.47 -16.56
C GLY A 330 -2.46 6.02 -15.10
N ASN A 331 -3.23 6.58 -14.17
CA ASN A 331 -3.05 6.41 -12.73
C ASN A 331 -4.37 6.35 -11.94
N GLY A 332 -4.33 5.75 -10.76
CA GLY A 332 -5.40 5.72 -9.77
C GLY A 332 -6.69 5.13 -10.34
N LEU A 333 -7.78 5.86 -10.16
CA LEU A 333 -9.11 5.49 -10.64
C LEU A 333 -9.44 6.02 -12.04
N SER A 334 -8.56 6.83 -12.64
CA SER A 334 -8.68 7.24 -14.04
C SER A 334 -8.32 6.08 -14.97
N ASP A 335 -8.57 6.21 -16.27
CA ASP A 335 -8.20 5.17 -17.21
C ASP A 335 -6.68 5.00 -17.29
N TRP A 336 -6.21 3.74 -17.34
CA TRP A 336 -4.79 3.42 -17.42
C TRP A 336 -4.30 3.27 -18.86
N GLU A 337 -5.15 2.77 -19.75
CA GLU A 337 -4.82 2.56 -21.17
C GLU A 337 -5.03 3.87 -21.94
N VAL A 338 -3.98 4.69 -22.00
CA VAL A 338 -4.02 6.01 -22.63
C VAL A 338 -2.95 6.15 -23.69
N ALA A 339 -3.29 6.73 -24.84
CA ALA A 339 -2.35 6.88 -25.96
C ALA A 339 -1.33 8.00 -25.71
N ASP A 340 -1.78 9.13 -25.15
CA ASP A 340 -0.94 10.29 -24.88
C ASP A 340 -0.82 10.58 -23.38
N ILE A 341 0.43 10.70 -22.92
CA ILE A 341 0.84 11.16 -21.58
C ILE A 341 1.84 12.30 -21.80
N SER A 342 1.38 13.36 -22.46
CA SER A 342 2.15 14.58 -22.67
C SER A 342 1.88 15.60 -21.57
N PHE A 343 2.77 16.59 -21.41
CA PHE A 343 2.53 17.68 -20.47
C PHE A 343 1.24 18.45 -20.79
N ASP A 344 0.95 18.68 -22.07
CA ASP A 344 -0.26 19.37 -22.50
C ASP A 344 -1.53 18.56 -22.14
N ALA A 345 -1.51 17.25 -22.35
CA ALA A 345 -2.61 16.36 -21.95
C ALA A 345 -2.89 16.42 -20.43
N LEU A 346 -1.85 16.53 -19.60
CA LEU A 346 -2.00 16.68 -18.15
C LEU A 346 -2.60 18.04 -17.73
N VAL A 347 -2.34 19.10 -18.50
CA VAL A 347 -2.96 20.42 -18.31
C VAL A 347 -4.42 20.38 -18.75
N ASP A 348 -4.71 19.73 -19.88
CA ASP A 348 -6.08 19.57 -20.39
C ASP A 348 -6.94 18.69 -19.46
N ASP A 349 -6.35 17.70 -18.78
CA ASP A 349 -7.03 16.91 -17.73
C ASP A 349 -7.50 17.80 -16.57
N LEU A 350 -6.64 18.71 -16.10
CA LEU A 350 -7.00 19.68 -15.06
C LEU A 350 -8.17 20.56 -15.52
N GLU A 351 -8.09 21.08 -16.74
CA GLU A 351 -9.15 21.90 -17.34
C GLU A 351 -10.47 21.14 -17.42
N THR A 352 -10.44 19.89 -17.89
CA THR A 352 -11.60 19.00 -17.98
C THR A 352 -12.26 18.77 -16.61
N VAL A 353 -11.47 18.53 -15.56
CA VAL A 353 -12.00 18.31 -14.20
C VAL A 353 -12.63 19.59 -13.64
N VAL A 354 -11.97 20.73 -13.82
CA VAL A 354 -12.48 22.04 -13.38
C VAL A 354 -13.82 22.35 -14.04
N ASP A 355 -13.92 22.14 -15.36
CA ASP A 355 -15.14 22.38 -16.13
C ASP A 355 -16.25 21.40 -15.73
N ALA A 356 -15.92 20.12 -15.50
CA ALA A 356 -16.89 19.11 -15.07
C ALA A 356 -17.49 19.40 -13.69
N VAL A 357 -16.72 20.03 -12.79
CA VAL A 357 -17.22 20.50 -11.49
C VAL A 357 -17.98 21.83 -11.60
N GLY A 358 -17.73 22.60 -12.66
CA GLY A 358 -18.37 23.89 -12.91
C GLY A 358 -17.75 25.04 -12.10
N LEU A 359 -16.43 25.00 -11.88
CA LEU A 359 -15.72 26.06 -11.14
C LEU A 359 -15.29 27.20 -12.05
N GLU A 360 -15.82 28.40 -11.82
CA GLU A 360 -15.43 29.61 -12.57
C GLU A 360 -14.16 30.27 -11.99
N ARG A 361 -14.03 30.28 -10.65
CA ARG A 361 -12.87 30.81 -9.93
C ARG A 361 -12.52 29.95 -8.72
N PHE A 362 -11.23 29.71 -8.52
CA PHE A 362 -10.72 28.85 -7.46
C PHE A 362 -9.25 29.10 -7.14
N ALA A 363 -8.84 28.74 -5.92
CA ALA A 363 -7.43 28.60 -5.59
C ALA A 363 -6.90 27.27 -6.15
N LEU A 364 -5.64 27.26 -6.60
CA LEU A 364 -4.99 26.09 -7.20
C LEU A 364 -3.78 25.68 -6.37
N PHE A 365 -3.73 24.40 -6.01
CA PHE A 365 -2.65 23.77 -5.26
C PHE A 365 -1.91 22.75 -6.13
N GLY A 366 -0.63 22.99 -6.39
CA GLY A 366 0.28 22.07 -7.06
C GLY A 366 1.28 21.47 -6.09
N MET A 367 1.54 20.17 -6.23
CA MET A 367 2.58 19.45 -5.49
C MET A 367 3.49 18.71 -6.45
N SER A 368 4.81 18.73 -6.20
CA SER A 368 5.78 18.04 -7.04
C SER A 368 5.68 18.50 -8.50
N GLN A 369 5.64 17.58 -9.47
CA GLN A 369 5.39 17.90 -10.88
C GLN A 369 4.07 18.66 -11.11
N GLY A 370 3.04 18.45 -10.29
CA GLY A 370 1.76 19.17 -10.37
C GLY A 370 1.91 20.69 -10.21
N CYS A 371 3.04 21.17 -9.69
CA CYS A 371 3.39 22.60 -9.71
C CYS A 371 3.52 23.13 -11.14
N ALA A 372 4.16 22.39 -12.04
CA ALA A 372 4.34 22.82 -13.42
C ALA A 372 3.01 22.86 -14.18
N VAL A 373 2.16 21.84 -13.98
CA VAL A 373 0.78 21.81 -14.51
C VAL A 373 0.00 23.02 -14.01
N SER A 374 0.10 23.32 -12.71
CA SER A 374 -0.62 24.44 -12.10
C SER A 374 -0.15 25.80 -12.63
N ILE A 375 1.16 25.96 -12.89
CA ILE A 375 1.72 27.17 -13.50
C ILE A 375 1.21 27.35 -14.93
N ALA A 376 1.25 26.29 -15.75
CA ALA A 376 0.76 26.34 -17.12
C ALA A 376 -0.73 26.67 -17.17
N TYR A 377 -1.54 26.04 -16.31
CA TYR A 377 -2.96 26.33 -16.18
C TYR A 377 -3.22 27.78 -15.75
N ALA A 378 -2.53 28.28 -14.73
CA ALA A 378 -2.70 29.65 -14.26
C ALA A 378 -2.31 30.72 -15.30
N VAL A 379 -1.39 30.40 -16.21
CA VAL A 379 -1.04 31.27 -17.34
C VAL A 379 -2.03 31.16 -18.50
N ARG A 380 -2.65 29.99 -18.70
CA ARG A 380 -3.70 29.79 -19.72
C ARG A 380 -5.03 30.44 -19.29
N HIS A 381 -5.34 30.43 -17.99
CA HIS A 381 -6.59 30.92 -17.40
C HIS A 381 -6.35 31.86 -16.21
N PRO A 382 -5.69 33.02 -16.41
CA PRO A 382 -5.40 33.95 -15.31
C PRO A 382 -6.67 34.48 -14.63
N GLU A 383 -7.81 34.50 -15.34
CA GLU A 383 -9.10 34.93 -14.82
C GLU A 383 -9.75 33.94 -13.83
N ARG A 384 -9.35 32.66 -13.88
CA ARG A 384 -9.93 31.58 -13.06
C ARG A 384 -9.14 31.31 -11.78
N VAL A 385 -7.81 31.48 -11.81
CA VAL A 385 -6.95 31.16 -10.66
C VAL A 385 -6.83 32.36 -9.72
N THR A 386 -7.45 32.27 -8.54
CA THR A 386 -7.44 33.34 -7.55
C THR A 386 -6.12 33.40 -6.78
N ARG A 387 -5.58 32.23 -6.43
CA ARG A 387 -4.31 32.03 -5.71
C ARG A 387 -3.64 30.74 -6.14
N LEU A 388 -2.31 30.73 -6.13
CA LEU A 388 -1.51 29.57 -6.51
C LEU A 388 -0.62 29.13 -5.34
N VAL A 389 -0.73 27.87 -4.92
CA VAL A 389 0.13 27.26 -3.90
C VAL A 389 0.97 26.16 -4.55
N LEU A 390 2.29 26.25 -4.43
CA LEU A 390 3.25 25.32 -5.02
C LEU A 390 4.08 24.68 -3.91
N HIS A 391 4.04 23.35 -3.79
CA HIS A 391 4.82 22.61 -2.79
C HIS A 391 5.82 21.65 -3.45
N GLY A 392 7.10 21.80 -3.14
CA GLY A 392 8.14 20.88 -3.58
C GLY A 392 8.26 20.78 -5.11
N GLY A 393 8.00 21.86 -5.84
CA GLY A 393 7.93 21.85 -7.31
C GLY A 393 9.21 22.22 -8.03
N TYR A 394 9.16 22.19 -9.36
CA TYR A 394 10.20 22.69 -10.27
C TYR A 394 9.60 23.35 -11.51
N ALA A 395 10.35 24.24 -12.16
CA ALA A 395 9.97 24.81 -13.46
C ALA A 395 10.40 23.94 -14.64
N ARG A 396 11.50 23.19 -14.48
CA ARG A 396 12.11 22.35 -15.51
C ARG A 396 12.25 20.93 -14.99
N GLY A 397 12.00 19.94 -15.83
CA GLY A 397 12.28 18.55 -15.55
C GLY A 397 13.79 18.28 -15.45
N TRP A 398 14.16 17.12 -14.93
CA TRP A 398 15.58 16.81 -14.68
C TRP A 398 16.40 16.65 -15.96
N ARG A 399 15.78 16.29 -17.10
CA ARG A 399 16.49 16.16 -18.38
C ARG A 399 16.81 17.51 -19.02
N THR A 400 16.03 18.54 -18.73
CA THR A 400 16.20 19.89 -19.30
C THR A 400 17.10 20.82 -18.46
N GLN A 401 17.55 20.38 -17.29
CA GLN A 401 18.38 21.21 -16.39
C GLN A 401 19.46 20.46 -15.57
N GLY A 402 19.48 19.13 -15.58
CA GLY A 402 20.41 18.33 -14.78
C GLY A 402 21.84 18.35 -15.33
N SER A 403 22.83 18.13 -14.45
CA SER A 403 24.17 17.78 -14.92
C SER A 403 24.14 16.43 -15.64
N PRO A 404 25.12 16.11 -16.52
CA PRO A 404 25.16 14.80 -17.17
C PRO A 404 25.11 13.63 -16.17
N GLU A 405 25.76 13.77 -15.02
CA GLU A 405 25.74 12.79 -13.92
C GLU A 405 24.35 12.68 -13.25
N ASP A 406 23.68 13.81 -13.04
CA ASP A 406 22.31 13.81 -12.51
C ASP A 406 21.34 13.13 -13.46
N VAL A 407 21.46 13.42 -14.76
CA VAL A 407 20.64 12.80 -15.82
C VAL A 407 20.87 11.30 -15.84
N GLU A 408 22.12 10.84 -15.85
CA GLU A 408 22.44 9.40 -15.81
C GLU A 408 21.86 8.71 -14.56
N ARG A 409 21.97 9.36 -13.39
CA ARG A 409 21.38 8.84 -12.15
C ARG A 409 19.85 8.73 -12.21
N GLN A 410 19.15 9.72 -12.79
CA GLN A 410 17.69 9.65 -12.94
C GLN A 410 17.29 8.59 -13.99
N GLU A 411 18.03 8.43 -15.09
CA GLU A 411 17.81 7.36 -16.08
C GLU A 411 18.01 5.96 -15.47
N ALA A 412 18.95 5.81 -14.52
CA ALA A 412 19.10 4.57 -13.77
C ALA A 412 17.88 4.29 -12.86
N LEU A 413 17.32 5.31 -12.21
CA LEU A 413 16.06 5.17 -11.45
C LEU A 413 14.89 4.83 -12.37
N LEU A 414 14.81 5.43 -13.56
CA LEU A 414 13.79 5.09 -14.57
C LEU A 414 13.88 3.61 -14.98
N THR A 415 15.10 3.11 -15.17
CA THR A 415 15.34 1.69 -15.47
C THR A 415 14.89 0.79 -14.32
N LEU A 416 15.15 1.21 -13.08
CA LEU A 416 14.69 0.52 -11.88
C LEU A 416 13.15 0.49 -11.80
N THR A 417 12.48 1.59 -12.13
CA THR A 417 11.01 1.63 -12.26
C THR A 417 10.56 0.57 -13.26
N LYS A 418 11.10 0.57 -14.47
CA LYS A 418 10.70 -0.34 -15.53
C LYS A 418 10.75 -1.82 -15.12
N SER A 419 11.80 -2.23 -14.42
CA SER A 419 12.00 -3.62 -14.03
C SER A 419 11.38 -4.01 -12.69
N GLY A 420 11.28 -3.06 -11.76
CA GLY A 420 10.99 -3.31 -10.35
C GLY A 420 9.60 -2.87 -9.86
N TRP A 421 8.89 -2.02 -10.61
CA TRP A 421 7.65 -1.40 -10.15
C TRP A 421 6.52 -2.40 -9.87
N GLY A 422 6.24 -3.28 -10.84
CA GLY A 422 5.19 -4.30 -10.74
C GLY A 422 5.60 -5.58 -10.01
N GLN A 423 6.83 -5.68 -9.51
CA GLN A 423 7.34 -6.90 -8.88
C GLN A 423 6.72 -7.12 -7.49
N GLU A 424 6.54 -8.38 -7.11
CA GLU A 424 6.09 -8.74 -5.75
C GLU A 424 7.09 -8.30 -4.69
N ASN A 425 8.39 -8.37 -5.00
CA ASN A 425 9.44 -7.93 -4.09
C ASN A 425 9.39 -6.40 -3.88
N PRO A 426 9.05 -5.92 -2.66
CA PRO A 426 8.89 -4.49 -2.41
C PRO A 426 10.21 -3.73 -2.36
N ALA A 427 11.37 -4.41 -2.32
CA ALA A 427 12.68 -3.80 -2.19
C ALA A 427 13.00 -2.82 -3.32
N PHE A 428 12.51 -3.09 -4.54
CA PHE A 428 12.70 -2.21 -5.69
C PHE A 428 11.97 -0.87 -5.51
N ARG A 429 10.72 -0.90 -5.03
CA ARG A 429 9.93 0.30 -4.72
C ARG A 429 10.41 1.01 -3.45
N ALA A 430 11.07 0.30 -2.54
CA ALA A 430 11.57 0.87 -1.29
C ALA A 430 12.66 1.93 -1.50
N VAL A 431 13.40 1.87 -2.62
CA VAL A 431 14.32 2.95 -3.03
C VAL A 431 13.57 4.26 -3.21
N PHE A 432 12.45 4.25 -3.96
CA PHE A 432 11.61 5.43 -4.16
C PHE A 432 10.99 5.90 -2.85
N THR A 433 10.42 4.98 -2.05
CA THR A 433 9.89 5.32 -0.73
C THR A 433 10.91 6.07 0.12
N THR A 434 12.16 5.58 0.15
CA THR A 434 13.24 6.19 0.94
C THR A 434 13.65 7.56 0.41
N LEU A 435 13.59 7.79 -0.91
CA LEU A 435 13.89 9.09 -1.50
C LEU A 435 12.79 10.13 -1.22
N PHE A 436 11.53 9.72 -1.16
CA PHE A 436 10.39 10.62 -0.93
C PHE A 436 10.14 10.91 0.55
N ILE A 437 10.19 9.89 1.39
CA ILE A 437 9.85 10.00 2.82
C ILE A 437 10.89 9.28 3.69
N PRO A 438 12.18 9.69 3.64
CA PRO A 438 13.26 9.03 4.39
C PRO A 438 12.96 8.91 5.89
N ASP A 439 12.29 9.89 6.47
CA ASP A 439 12.04 9.97 7.92
C ASP A 439 10.66 9.39 8.31
N ALA A 440 9.92 8.79 7.37
CA ALA A 440 8.65 8.14 7.67
C ALA A 440 8.79 6.90 8.57
N SER A 441 7.72 6.62 9.32
CA SER A 441 7.57 5.40 10.09
C SER A 441 7.57 4.16 9.18
N PRO A 442 7.88 2.96 9.70
CA PRO A 442 7.80 1.73 8.91
C PRO A 442 6.42 1.50 8.27
N GLU A 443 5.35 1.82 9.00
CA GLU A 443 3.97 1.74 8.50
C GLU A 443 3.75 2.71 7.33
N GLN A 444 4.13 3.98 7.48
CA GLN A 444 4.00 4.98 6.41
C GLN A 444 4.82 4.60 5.17
N LYS A 445 6.02 4.03 5.36
CA LYS A 445 6.86 3.53 4.27
C LYS A 445 6.20 2.36 3.54
N GLN A 446 5.54 1.46 4.28
CA GLN A 446 4.79 0.36 3.69
C GLN A 446 3.60 0.88 2.88
N TRP A 447 2.78 1.77 3.45
CA TRP A 447 1.67 2.41 2.74
C TRP A 447 2.13 3.11 1.46
N PHE A 448 3.23 3.86 1.49
CA PHE A 448 3.76 4.53 0.30
C PHE A 448 4.35 3.54 -0.72
N ASN A 449 4.91 2.42 -0.27
CA ASN A 449 5.39 1.35 -1.16
C ASN A 449 4.23 0.65 -1.88
N ASP A 450 3.14 0.39 -1.16
CA ASP A 450 1.93 -0.23 -1.70
C ASP A 450 1.20 0.73 -2.64
N MET A 451 1.12 2.02 -2.28
CA MET A 451 0.58 3.08 -3.15
C MET A 451 1.20 3.03 -4.54
N GLN A 452 2.54 2.98 -4.63
CA GLN A 452 3.25 2.91 -5.91
C GLN A 452 2.75 1.76 -6.79
N ARG A 453 2.47 0.59 -6.21
CA ARG A 453 2.01 -0.60 -6.94
C ARG A 453 0.53 -0.50 -7.35
N VAL A 454 -0.33 0.05 -6.49
CA VAL A 454 -1.79 0.09 -6.75
C VAL A 454 -2.21 1.28 -7.61
N SER A 455 -1.38 2.32 -7.66
CA SER A 455 -1.64 3.56 -8.39
C SER A 455 -1.46 3.40 -9.91
N THR A 456 -0.43 2.71 -10.38
CA THR A 456 -0.17 2.64 -11.83
C THR A 456 0.63 1.41 -12.25
N SER A 457 0.59 1.06 -13.53
CA SER A 457 1.38 -0.02 -14.11
C SER A 457 2.86 0.38 -14.23
N ALA A 458 3.77 -0.59 -14.33
CA ALA A 458 5.19 -0.31 -14.55
C ALA A 458 5.45 0.45 -15.85
N GLU A 459 4.64 0.21 -16.88
CA GLU A 459 4.74 0.88 -18.18
C GLU A 459 4.31 2.35 -18.06
N ASN A 460 3.12 2.60 -17.50
CA ASN A 460 2.64 3.97 -17.29
C ASN A 460 3.54 4.74 -16.32
N ALA A 461 4.07 4.07 -15.29
CA ALA A 461 5.05 4.65 -14.40
C ALA A 461 6.25 5.25 -15.14
N VAL A 462 6.81 4.51 -16.09
CA VAL A 462 7.93 4.98 -16.92
C VAL A 462 7.48 6.12 -17.84
N ARG A 463 6.33 5.99 -18.51
CA ARG A 463 5.81 7.02 -19.43
C ARG A 463 5.57 8.35 -18.72
N LEU A 464 4.97 8.32 -17.54
CA LEU A 464 4.77 9.48 -16.68
C LEU A 464 6.10 10.11 -16.26
N GLN A 465 7.03 9.30 -15.73
CA GLN A 465 8.36 9.78 -15.34
C GLN A 465 9.13 10.41 -16.52
N GLN A 466 8.98 9.88 -17.74
CA GLN A 466 9.55 10.46 -18.96
C GLN A 466 8.91 11.79 -19.31
N ALA A 467 7.57 11.87 -19.31
CA ALA A 467 6.85 13.12 -19.55
C ALA A 467 7.30 14.21 -18.56
N PHE A 468 7.48 13.85 -17.29
CA PHE A 468 7.92 14.77 -16.23
C PHE A 468 9.37 15.23 -16.39
N ALA A 469 10.22 14.42 -17.00
CA ALA A 469 11.64 14.69 -17.23
C ALA A 469 11.86 15.85 -18.19
N ASP A 470 10.94 16.03 -19.15
CA ASP A 470 11.06 16.93 -20.29
C ASP A 470 10.31 18.25 -20.12
N ILE A 471 9.59 18.42 -19.01
CA ILE A 471 8.82 19.64 -18.71
C ILE A 471 9.74 20.87 -18.73
N ASP A 472 9.25 21.97 -19.31
CA ASP A 472 9.83 23.31 -19.13
C ASP A 472 8.71 24.37 -19.13
N VAL A 473 8.40 24.90 -17.95
CA VAL A 473 7.47 26.02 -17.75
C VAL A 473 8.20 27.31 -17.35
N THR A 474 9.53 27.39 -17.53
CA THR A 474 10.32 28.60 -17.26
C THR A 474 9.75 29.84 -17.99
N PRO A 475 9.33 29.75 -19.27
CA PRO A 475 8.75 30.89 -19.98
C PRO A 475 7.41 31.37 -19.37
N PHE A 476 6.75 30.55 -18.56
CA PHE A 476 5.44 30.85 -17.98
C PHE A 476 5.55 31.54 -16.62
N LEU A 477 6.63 31.33 -15.88
CA LEU A 477 6.84 31.94 -14.55
C LEU A 477 6.57 33.45 -14.50
N PRO A 478 7.14 34.30 -15.41
CA PRO A 478 6.91 35.75 -15.35
C PRO A 478 5.48 36.16 -15.73
N ARG A 479 4.67 35.24 -16.27
CA ARG A 479 3.29 35.47 -16.74
C ARG A 479 2.23 35.06 -15.70
N VAL A 480 2.62 34.45 -14.60
CA VAL A 480 1.67 34.08 -13.53
C VAL A 480 1.19 35.34 -12.81
N GLU A 481 -0.09 35.68 -12.98
CA GLU A 481 -0.71 36.88 -12.38
C GLU A 481 -1.18 36.65 -10.94
N ALA A 482 -1.58 35.40 -10.63
CA ALA A 482 -2.09 35.01 -9.34
C ALA A 482 -1.02 35.22 -8.24
N PRO A 483 -1.39 35.77 -7.07
CA PRO A 483 -0.56 35.69 -5.88
C PRO A 483 -0.11 34.24 -5.68
N THR A 484 1.17 34.03 -5.38
CA THR A 484 1.73 32.67 -5.30
C THR A 484 2.43 32.42 -3.97
N LEU A 485 2.19 31.26 -3.37
CA LEU A 485 2.94 30.74 -2.24
C LEU A 485 3.78 29.56 -2.70
N VAL A 486 5.09 29.61 -2.51
CA VAL A 486 6.01 28.52 -2.83
C VAL A 486 6.60 27.97 -1.54
N LEU A 487 6.29 26.72 -1.22
CA LEU A 487 6.83 26.00 -0.07
C LEU A 487 7.82 24.92 -0.54
N HIS A 488 8.97 24.80 0.14
CA HIS A 488 9.98 23.80 -0.24
C HIS A 488 10.78 23.28 0.95
N SER A 489 10.93 21.97 1.05
CA SER A 489 11.74 21.29 2.07
C SER A 489 13.25 21.48 1.82
N ARG A 490 14.01 21.90 2.83
CA ARG A 490 15.46 22.11 2.68
C ARG A 490 16.26 20.83 2.43
N GLY A 491 15.87 19.75 3.09
CA GLY A 491 16.63 18.50 3.13
C GLY A 491 16.06 17.41 2.23
N GLU A 492 15.06 17.69 1.41
CA GLU A 492 14.46 16.66 0.55
C GLU A 492 15.43 16.17 -0.52
N SER A 493 15.28 14.90 -0.90
CA SER A 493 16.19 14.21 -1.82
C SER A 493 15.63 14.06 -3.24
N ARG A 494 14.38 14.47 -3.49
CA ARG A 494 13.75 14.34 -4.81
C ARG A 494 13.98 15.58 -5.66
N ILE A 495 13.64 16.75 -5.13
CA ILE A 495 13.72 18.01 -5.86
C ILE A 495 14.61 18.97 -5.08
N PRO A 496 15.78 19.35 -5.62
CA PRO A 496 16.71 20.22 -4.90
C PRO A 496 16.05 21.53 -4.47
N PHE A 497 16.33 21.98 -3.25
CA PHE A 497 15.78 23.22 -2.67
C PHE A 497 15.98 24.47 -3.54
N ALA A 498 17.03 24.49 -4.37
CA ALA A 498 17.25 25.56 -5.35
C ALA A 498 16.09 25.71 -6.35
N ARG A 499 15.37 24.63 -6.68
CA ARG A 499 14.25 24.65 -7.64
C ARG A 499 13.04 25.40 -7.10
N GLY A 500 12.72 25.25 -5.81
CA GLY A 500 11.72 26.08 -5.16
C GLY A 500 12.08 27.57 -5.14
N ARG A 501 13.37 27.89 -4.94
CA ARG A 501 13.86 29.28 -5.02
C ARG A 501 13.75 29.84 -6.44
N GLU A 502 14.06 29.04 -7.45
CA GLU A 502 13.92 29.43 -8.86
C GLU A 502 12.45 29.71 -9.22
N LEU A 503 11.52 28.85 -8.79
CA LEU A 503 10.08 29.10 -8.95
C LEU A 503 9.66 30.43 -8.32
N ALA A 504 10.03 30.65 -7.06
CA ALA A 504 9.66 31.88 -6.36
C ALA A 504 10.33 33.13 -6.94
N ALA A 505 11.54 33.02 -7.49
CA ALA A 505 12.22 34.14 -8.13
C ALA A 505 11.65 34.46 -9.53
N GLY A 506 11.14 33.44 -10.24
CA GLY A 506 10.57 33.61 -11.57
C GLY A 506 9.13 34.15 -11.58
N ILE A 507 8.38 33.97 -10.49
CA ILE A 507 6.97 34.39 -10.38
C ILE A 507 6.88 35.77 -9.68
N PRO A 508 6.35 36.82 -10.33
CA PRO A 508 6.44 38.20 -9.82
C PRO A 508 5.84 38.42 -8.43
N ARG A 509 4.76 37.69 -8.09
CA ARG A 509 4.03 37.84 -6.82
C ARG A 509 4.17 36.60 -5.92
N ALA A 510 5.32 35.92 -6.00
CA ALA A 510 5.58 34.75 -5.18
C ALA A 510 6.18 35.10 -3.81
N ARG A 511 5.72 34.38 -2.80
CA ARG A 511 6.34 34.32 -1.46
C ARG A 511 6.97 32.94 -1.27
N PHE A 512 8.23 32.91 -0.86
CA PHE A 512 8.95 31.66 -0.63
C PHE A 512 9.00 31.29 0.86
N VAL A 513 8.61 30.07 1.20
CA VAL A 513 8.61 29.53 2.56
C VAL A 513 9.49 28.28 2.61
N PRO A 514 10.69 28.37 3.24
CA PRO A 514 11.52 27.20 3.46
C PRO A 514 10.99 26.36 4.63
N LEU A 515 10.96 25.05 4.44
CA LEU A 515 10.52 24.08 5.45
C LEU A 515 11.71 23.24 5.92
N GLU A 516 11.80 23.06 7.24
CA GLU A 516 12.83 22.21 7.86
C GLU A 516 12.34 20.75 7.86
N SER A 517 12.50 20.08 6.71
CA SER A 517 12.14 18.69 6.51
C SER A 517 13.07 18.03 5.50
N ARG A 518 13.25 16.71 5.63
CA ARG A 518 13.91 15.86 4.64
C ARG A 518 12.93 15.09 3.76
N ASN A 519 11.64 15.18 4.06
CA ASN A 519 10.60 14.52 3.30
C ASN A 519 10.08 15.44 2.19
N HIS A 520 9.76 14.83 1.06
CA HIS A 520 9.08 15.48 -0.07
C HIS A 520 7.61 15.74 0.27
N VAL A 521 6.97 14.80 0.97
CA VAL A 521 5.64 14.94 1.57
C VAL A 521 5.82 15.24 3.06
N ILE A 522 5.29 16.36 3.54
CA ILE A 522 5.38 16.72 4.96
C ILE A 522 4.45 15.80 5.76
N LEU A 523 5.00 14.98 6.64
CA LEU A 523 4.26 14.04 7.47
C LEU A 523 3.68 14.75 8.71
N GLU A 524 2.54 14.26 9.21
CA GLU A 524 1.77 14.89 10.30
C GLU A 524 2.58 15.15 11.57
N HIS A 525 3.50 14.24 11.91
CA HIS A 525 4.31 14.31 13.13
C HIS A 525 5.56 15.19 12.99
N GLU A 526 5.85 15.72 11.80
CA GLU A 526 7.05 16.52 11.58
C GLU A 526 6.93 17.92 12.18
N PRO A 527 8.02 18.50 12.71
CA PRO A 527 8.05 19.89 13.15
C PRO A 527 7.70 20.90 12.03
N ALA A 528 7.90 20.52 10.76
CA ALA A 528 7.54 21.33 9.62
C ALA A 528 6.01 21.40 9.38
N TRP A 529 5.23 20.42 9.86
CA TRP A 529 3.79 20.33 9.58
C TRP A 529 2.97 21.50 10.13
N PRO A 530 3.10 21.91 11.42
CA PRO A 530 2.38 23.06 11.95
C PRO A 530 2.67 24.37 11.21
N ARG A 531 3.92 24.54 10.75
CA ARG A 531 4.29 25.70 9.93
C ARG A 531 3.68 25.62 8.54
N TRP A 532 3.73 24.45 7.91
CA TRP A 532 3.15 24.23 6.58
C TRP A 532 1.66 24.61 6.57
N ILE A 533 0.89 24.08 7.53
CA ILE A 533 -0.56 24.31 7.57
C ILE A 533 -0.91 25.76 7.88
N ALA A 534 -0.17 26.43 8.77
CA ALA A 534 -0.37 27.84 9.08
C ALA A 534 -0.15 28.72 7.84
N GLU A 535 0.96 28.50 7.12
CA GLU A 535 1.32 29.29 5.94
C GLU A 535 0.32 29.13 4.79
N VAL A 536 -0.19 27.91 4.59
CA VAL A 536 -1.21 27.63 3.58
C VAL A 536 -2.56 28.21 3.98
N ARG A 537 -2.99 28.04 5.23
CA ARG A 537 -4.25 28.61 5.72
C ARG A 537 -4.26 30.14 5.67
N ASP A 538 -3.21 30.77 6.17
CA ASP A 538 -3.11 32.23 6.16
C ASP A 538 -3.13 32.77 4.74
N PHE A 539 -2.45 32.08 3.81
CA PHE A 539 -2.44 32.45 2.41
C PHE A 539 -3.80 32.24 1.72
N LEU A 540 -4.56 31.19 2.05
CA LEU A 540 -5.86 30.92 1.44
C LEU A 540 -7.03 31.66 2.12
N ALA A 541 -6.90 32.10 3.37
CA ALA A 541 -7.95 32.80 4.11
C ALA A 541 -8.41 34.11 3.44
N ASP A 542 -7.53 34.75 2.68
CA ASP A 542 -7.84 35.95 1.91
C ASP A 542 -8.68 35.66 0.65
N ASP A 543 -8.76 34.40 0.21
CA ASP A 543 -9.52 34.02 -0.99
C ASP A 543 -11.04 34.12 -0.74
N GLY A 544 -11.47 33.76 0.47
CA GLY A 544 -12.86 33.91 0.91
C GLY A 544 -13.32 35.36 1.08
N LYS A 545 -12.40 36.35 1.06
CA LYS A 545 -12.74 37.79 1.15
C LYS A 545 -12.89 38.46 -0.21
N ALA A 546 -12.39 37.84 -1.29
CA ALA A 546 -12.43 38.42 -2.63
C ALA A 546 -13.78 38.17 -3.35
N GLY A 547 -14.66 37.35 -2.78
CA GLY A 547 -16.00 37.04 -3.30
C GLY A 547 -17.18 37.56 -2.46
N ALA A 548 -16.93 38.45 -1.48
CA ALA A 548 -17.95 39.07 -0.64
C ALA A 548 -18.26 40.51 -1.06
#